data_AF-A0AAJ2GS03-F1
#
_entry.id   AF-A0AAJ2GS03-F1
#
_cell.length_a   1.000
_cell.length_b   1.000
_cell.length_c   1.000
_cell.angle_alpha   90.00
_cell.angle_beta   90.00
_cell.angle_gamma   90.00
#
_symmetry.space_group_name_H-M   'P 1'
#
loop_
_entity.id
_entity.type
_entity.pdbx_description
1 polymer ?
#
loop_
_entity_poly.entity_id
_entity_poly.type
_entity_poly.pdbx_seq_one_letter_code
_entity_poly.pdbx_strand_id
1 'polypeptide(L)'
;MAKRAEAGGVMHFLEVFAVGCLIAAAIFHVCMLIAFEQLTNKINKYGPNLVTKSSKALPQIDPNSPLIPLELKNRFQLYRQAWMVVIAIFIIPVVIYAVTKAYVS
;
A
#
# COMPACT_ATOMS: atom_id res chain seq x y z
N MET A 1 -23.13 4.40 -34.03
CA MET A 1 -22.29 3.22 -33.71
C MET A 1 -20.90 3.61 -33.21
N ALA A 2 -20.24 4.63 -33.76
CA ALA A 2 -18.92 5.13 -33.30
C ALA A 2 -18.85 5.47 -31.79
N LYS A 3 -19.82 6.21 -31.23
CA LYS A 3 -19.86 6.55 -29.79
C LYS A 3 -19.95 5.34 -28.85
N ARG A 4 -20.55 4.22 -29.29
CA ARG A 4 -20.62 2.98 -28.48
C ARG A 4 -19.32 2.19 -28.56
N ALA A 5 -18.62 2.23 -29.69
CA ALA A 5 -17.29 1.61 -29.85
C ALA A 5 -16.22 2.36 -29.04
N GLU A 6 -16.25 3.70 -29.02
CA GLU A 6 -15.37 4.50 -28.15
C GLU A 6 -15.63 4.23 -26.67
N ALA A 7 -16.90 4.18 -26.24
CA ALA A 7 -17.25 3.85 -24.86
C ALA A 7 -16.79 2.44 -24.44
N GLY A 8 -16.88 1.45 -25.34
CA GLY A 8 -16.35 0.10 -25.11
C GLY A 8 -14.82 0.07 -24.98
N GLY A 9 -14.11 0.84 -25.81
CA GLY A 9 -12.64 0.96 -25.74
C GLY A 9 -12.16 1.62 -24.44
N VAL A 10 -12.83 2.68 -24.00
CA VAL A 10 -12.53 3.36 -22.72
C VAL A 10 -12.79 2.43 -21.54
N MET A 11 -13.88 1.67 -21.56
CA MET A 11 -14.22 0.72 -20.50
C MET A 11 -13.19 -0.42 -20.39
N HIS A 12 -12.73 -0.94 -21.54
CA HIS A 12 -11.67 -1.96 -21.56
C HIS A 12 -10.33 -1.43 -21.05
N PHE A 13 -9.96 -0.20 -21.43
CA PHE A 13 -8.76 0.44 -20.89
C PHE A 13 -8.83 0.60 -19.36
N LEU A 14 -9.95 1.12 -18.84
CA LEU A 14 -10.14 1.30 -17.40
C LEU A 14 -10.08 -0.02 -16.63
N GLU A 15 -10.63 -1.09 -17.20
CA GLU A 15 -10.56 -2.44 -16.63
C GLU A 15 -9.12 -2.95 -16.52
N VAL A 16 -8.40 -2.95 -17.64
CA VAL A 16 -7.00 -3.41 -17.70
C VAL A 16 -6.12 -2.58 -16.78
N PHE A 17 -6.34 -1.26 -16.74
CA PHE A 17 -5.61 -0.35 -15.88
C PHE A 17 -5.90 -0.62 -14.39
N ALA A 18 -7.17 -0.80 -14.00
CA ALA A 18 -7.55 -1.14 -12.63
C ALA A 18 -6.94 -2.47 -12.17
N VAL A 19 -6.96 -3.50 -13.03
CA VAL A 19 -6.32 -4.80 -12.75
C VAL A 19 -4.80 -4.63 -12.60
N GLY A 20 -4.16 -3.86 -13.49
CA GLY A 20 -2.74 -3.53 -13.38
C GLY A 20 -2.39 -2.84 -12.06
N CYS A 21 -3.21 -1.88 -11.61
CA CYS A 21 -3.02 -1.21 -10.32
C CYS A 21 -3.18 -2.17 -9.13
N LEU A 22 -4.11 -3.11 -9.18
CA LEU A 22 -4.26 -4.13 -8.13
C LEU A 22 -3.04 -5.05 -8.04
N ILE A 23 -2.52 -5.50 -9.19
CA ILE A 23 -1.31 -6.33 -9.25
C ILE A 23 -0.11 -5.55 -8.69
N ALA A 24 0.07 -4.30 -9.12
CA ALA A 24 1.13 -3.43 -8.63
C ALA A 24 1.03 -3.18 -7.12
N ALA A 25 -0.18 -2.94 -6.61
CA ALA A 25 -0.43 -2.77 -5.18
C ALA A 25 -0.10 -4.03 -4.38
N ALA A 26 -0.45 -5.23 -4.89
CA ALA A 26 -0.14 -6.49 -4.24
C ALA A 26 1.36 -6.75 -4.17
N ILE A 27 2.09 -6.55 -5.28
CA ILE A 27 3.55 -6.68 -5.33
C ILE A 27 4.20 -5.70 -4.34
N PHE A 28 3.81 -4.43 -4.40
CA PHE A 28 4.32 -3.40 -3.51
C PHE A 28 4.03 -3.73 -2.04
N HIS A 29 2.83 -4.22 -1.72
CA HIS A 29 2.46 -4.66 -0.36
C HIS A 29 3.40 -5.75 0.16
N VAL A 30 3.70 -6.78 -0.64
CA VAL A 30 4.62 -7.86 -0.26
C VAL A 30 6.05 -7.31 -0.08
N CYS A 31 6.53 -6.46 -0.99
CA CYS A 31 7.84 -5.82 -0.86
C CYS A 31 7.95 -4.99 0.43
N MET A 32 6.91 -4.23 0.77
CA MET A 32 6.85 -3.45 2.00
C MET A 32 6.87 -4.36 3.24
N LEU A 33 6.11 -5.46 3.26
CA LEU A 33 6.14 -6.42 4.36
C LEU A 33 7.56 -6.95 4.63
N ILE A 34 8.30 -7.32 3.57
CA ILE A 34 9.69 -7.79 3.68
C ILE A 34 10.60 -6.67 4.23
N ALA A 35 10.47 -5.44 3.71
CA ALA A 35 11.25 -4.31 4.21
C ALA A 35 10.98 -4.02 5.69
N PHE A 36 9.72 -4.11 6.11
CA PHE A 36 9.32 -3.96 7.51
C PHE A 36 9.82 -5.09 8.40
N GLU A 37 9.85 -6.33 7.91
CA GLU A 37 10.44 -7.45 8.65
C GLU A 37 11.93 -7.26 8.87
N GLN A 38 12.67 -6.83 7.86
CA GLN A 38 14.09 -6.49 8.00
C GLN A 38 14.32 -5.33 8.98
N LEU A 39 13.47 -4.31 8.94
CA LEU A 39 13.55 -3.18 9.85
C LEU A 39 13.18 -3.58 11.29
N THR A 40 12.19 -4.46 11.45
CA THR A 40 11.79 -5.04 12.74
C THR A 40 12.92 -5.87 13.34
N ASN A 41 13.59 -6.70 12.54
CA ASN A 41 14.73 -7.48 12.99
C ASN A 41 15.90 -6.57 13.42
N LYS A 42 16.12 -5.44 12.77
CA LYS A 42 17.10 -4.43 13.20
C LYS A 42 16.70 -3.77 14.52
N ILE A 43 15.42 -3.42 14.69
CA ILE A 43 14.91 -2.78 15.91
C ILE A 43 14.93 -3.75 17.10
N ASN A 44 14.59 -5.02 16.88
CA ASN A 44 14.57 -6.04 17.94
C ASN A 44 15.95 -6.35 18.53
N LYS A 45 17.05 -5.94 17.85
CA LYS A 45 18.41 -5.99 18.44
C LYS A 45 18.57 -5.08 19.65
N TYR A 46 17.78 -4.01 19.75
CA TYR A 46 17.82 -3.03 20.85
C TYR A 46 16.89 -3.41 22.01
N GLY A 47 16.04 -4.43 21.82
CA GLY A 47 15.13 -4.93 22.84
C GLY A 47 14.08 -5.83 22.18
N PRO A 48 13.71 -6.96 22.81
CA PRO A 48 12.67 -7.83 22.27
C PRO A 48 11.32 -7.11 22.23
N ASN A 49 10.50 -7.39 21.20
CA ASN A 49 9.12 -6.91 21.06
C ASN A 49 8.94 -5.38 21.01
N LEU A 50 9.96 -4.64 20.57
CA LEU A 50 9.88 -3.19 20.38
C LEU A 50 9.00 -2.79 19.16
N VAL A 51 8.73 -3.74 18.26
CA VAL A 51 7.76 -3.58 17.19
C VAL A 51 6.54 -4.43 17.49
N THR A 52 5.41 -3.80 17.76
CA THR A 52 4.13 -4.50 17.90
C THR A 52 3.51 -4.70 16.53
N LYS A 53 3.31 -5.95 16.12
CA LYS A 53 2.37 -6.30 15.06
C LYS A 53 0.97 -6.22 15.68
N SER A 54 0.39 -5.02 15.78
CA SER A 54 -1.01 -4.91 16.16
C SER A 54 -1.83 -5.68 15.11
N SER A 55 -2.93 -6.31 15.51
CA SER A 55 -3.75 -7.24 14.73
C SER A 55 -4.34 -6.68 13.42
N LYS A 56 -3.96 -5.46 13.03
CA LYS A 56 -4.38 -4.70 11.85
C LYS A 56 -3.18 -4.41 10.95
N ALA A 57 -2.66 -5.43 10.25
CA ALA A 57 -1.85 -5.42 9.01
C ALA A 57 -0.58 -4.54 8.90
N LEU A 58 -0.39 -3.49 9.70
CA LEU A 58 0.71 -2.53 9.63
C LEU A 58 1.55 -2.64 10.91
N PRO A 59 2.86 -2.88 10.80
CA PRO A 59 3.76 -2.86 11.94
C PRO A 59 3.73 -1.49 12.63
N GLN A 60 3.80 -1.48 13.96
CA GLN A 60 3.85 -0.24 14.75
C GLN A 60 5.00 -0.29 15.74
N ILE A 61 5.58 0.88 16.00
CA ILE A 61 6.61 1.11 17.02
C ILE A 61 6.12 2.20 17.96
N ASP A 62 6.50 2.11 19.23
CA ASP A 62 6.29 3.20 20.17
C ASP A 62 7.22 4.38 19.81
N PRO A 63 6.68 5.54 19.39
CA PRO A 63 7.48 6.70 19.04
C PRO A 63 8.29 7.24 20.23
N ASN A 64 7.85 6.98 21.47
CA ASN A 64 8.50 7.45 22.68
C ASN A 64 9.52 6.47 23.26
N SER A 65 9.67 5.28 22.67
CA SER A 65 10.60 4.27 23.19
C SER A 65 12.04 4.80 23.18
N PRO A 66 12.72 4.92 24.35
CA PRO A 66 14.09 5.40 24.41
C PRO A 66 15.10 4.38 23.86
N LEU A 67 14.68 3.13 23.68
CA LEU A 67 15.52 2.02 23.23
C LEU A 67 15.72 2.02 21.70
N ILE A 68 14.81 2.64 20.94
CA ILE A 68 14.88 2.65 19.48
C ILE A 68 15.64 3.90 19.01
N PRO A 69 16.76 3.75 18.27
CA PRO A 69 17.46 4.87 17.67
C PRO A 69 16.55 5.74 16.81
N LEU A 70 16.69 7.06 16.90
CA LEU A 70 15.87 8.03 16.16
C LEU A 70 15.93 7.81 14.64
N GLU A 71 17.09 7.41 14.11
CA GLU A 71 17.25 7.07 12.69
C GLU A 71 16.33 5.92 12.26
N LEU A 72 16.22 4.87 13.07
CA LEU A 72 15.36 3.73 12.78
C LEU A 72 13.88 4.10 12.91
N LYS A 73 13.52 4.95 13.89
CA LYS A 73 12.15 5.49 14.02
C LYS A 73 11.74 6.28 12.77
N ASN A 74 12.60 7.19 12.32
CA ASN A 74 12.33 8.03 11.14
C ASN A 74 12.21 7.18 9.87
N ARG A 75 13.12 6.21 9.68
CA ARG A 75 12.99 5.25 8.57
C ARG A 75 11.67 4.50 8.64
N PHE A 76 11.31 3.96 9.80
CA PHE A 76 10.07 3.21 9.97
C PHE A 76 8.82 4.03 9.62
N GLN A 77 8.77 5.29 10.09
CA GLN A 77 7.69 6.22 9.75
C GLN A 77 7.64 6.53 8.25
N LEU A 78 8.79 6.76 7.62
CA LEU A 78 8.89 7.00 6.17
C LEU A 78 8.36 5.80 5.37
N TYR A 79 8.80 4.58 5.71
CA TYR A 79 8.30 3.36 5.06
C TYR A 79 6.78 3.22 5.25
N ARG A 80 6.26 3.54 6.45
CA ARG A 80 4.82 3.43 6.73
C ARG A 80 4.01 4.45 5.95
N GLN A 81 4.50 5.68 5.87
CA GLN A 81 3.87 6.75 5.11
C GLN A 81 3.90 6.46 3.62
N ALA A 82 5.05 6.03 3.09
CA ALA A 82 5.18 5.59 1.70
C ALA A 82 4.21 4.45 1.39
N TRP A 83 4.05 3.48 2.31
CA TRP A 83 3.10 2.38 2.14
C TRP A 83 1.67 2.89 1.96
N MET A 84 1.21 3.73 2.89
CA MET A 84 -0.16 4.27 2.86
C MET A 84 -0.42 5.10 1.60
N VAL A 85 0.54 5.95 1.21
CA VAL A 85 0.43 6.82 0.03
C VAL A 85 0.34 6.01 -1.25
N VAL A 86 1.23 5.05 -1.46
CA VAL A 86 1.28 4.25 -2.69
C VAL A 86 0.04 3.38 -2.83
N ILE A 87 -0.43 2.76 -1.75
CA ILE A 87 -1.68 1.98 -1.77
C ILE A 87 -2.88 2.88 -2.08
N ALA A 88 -2.95 4.09 -1.50
CA ALA A 88 -4.01 5.03 -1.80
C ALA A 88 -4.01 5.43 -3.29
N ILE A 89 -2.85 5.67 -3.89
CA ILE A 89 -2.72 5.99 -5.33
C ILE A 89 -3.25 4.85 -6.18
N PHE A 90 -2.91 3.60 -5.87
CA PHE A 90 -3.36 2.44 -6.64
C PHE A 90 -4.85 2.12 -6.48
N ILE A 91 -5.49 2.56 -5.39
CA ILE A 91 -6.93 2.37 -5.19
C ILE A 91 -7.75 3.33 -6.08
N ILE A 92 -7.25 4.53 -6.38
CA ILE A 92 -8.00 5.53 -7.16
C ILE A 92 -8.49 4.98 -8.51
N PRO A 93 -7.65 4.37 -9.37
CA PRO A 93 -8.09 3.80 -10.63
C PRO A 93 -9.14 2.69 -10.48
N VAL A 94 -9.03 1.88 -9.42
CA VAL A 94 -9.96 0.79 -9.13
C VAL A 94 -11.34 1.35 -8.78
N VAL A 95 -11.39 2.40 -7.96
CA VAL A 95 -12.63 3.09 -7.61
C VAL A 95 -13.26 3.73 -8.85
N ILE A 96 -12.47 4.41 -9.69
CA ILE A 96 -12.95 5.02 -10.93
C ILE A 96 -13.57 3.95 -11.84
N TYR A 97 -12.87 2.83 -12.06
CA TYR A 97 -13.40 1.71 -12.84
C TYR A 97 -14.70 1.15 -12.24
N ALA A 98 -14.74 0.89 -10.93
CA ALA A 98 -15.91 0.31 -10.26
C ALA A 98 -17.14 1.23 -10.35
N VAL A 99 -16.95 2.53 -10.10
CA VAL A 99 -18.01 3.54 -10.22
C VAL A 99 -18.50 3.63 -11.66
N THR A 100 -17.58 3.73 -12.63
CA THR A 100 -17.93 3.81 -14.06
C THR A 100 -18.70 2.57 -14.52
N LYS A 101 -18.25 1.38 -14.11
CA LYS A 101 -18.93 0.10 -14.40
C LYS A 101 -20.35 0.08 -13.84
N ALA A 102 -20.52 0.55 -12.61
CA ALA A 102 -21.81 0.56 -11.93
C ALA A 102 -22.81 1.55 -12.54
N TYR A 103 -22.35 2.68 -13.09
CA TYR A 103 -23.21 3.63 -13.80
C TYR A 103 -23.58 3.19 -15.21
N VAL A 104 -22.75 2.36 -15.85
CA VAL A 104 -22.94 1.91 -17.24
C VAL A 104 -23.69 0.57 -17.33
N SER A 105 -23.68 -0.25 -16.26
CA SER A 105 -24.48 -1.49 -16.15
C SER A 105 -25.92 -1.22 -15.78
#